data_AF-A0A1A8XQ60-F1
#
_entry.id   AF-A0A1A8XQ60-F1
#
_cell.length_a   1.000
_cell.length_b   1.000
_cell.length_c   1.000
_cell.angle_alpha   90.00
_cell.angle_beta   90.00
_cell.angle_gamma   90.00
#
_symmetry.space_group_name_H-M   'P 1'
#
loop_
_entity.id
_entity.type
_entity.pdbx_description
1 polymer ?
#
loop_
_entity_poly.entity_id
_entity_poly.type
_entity_poly.pdbx_seq_one_letter_code
_entity_poly.pdbx_strand_id
1 'polypeptide(L)'
;MRRQAKNSATSAAPMKRGRYGSSTVRLPIHAPLKLDDGTYCDEASHLAEHRLQDVREKMADLARMETALSELVCACHARKGNVSCPLIASLQGGASPAMP
;
A
#
# COMPACT_ATOMS: atom_id res chain seq x y z
N MET A 1 -3.70 -20.47 55.58
CA MET A 1 -2.71 -19.58 54.93
C MET A 1 -2.51 -20.01 53.47
N ARG A 2 -3.31 -19.51 52.52
CA ARG A 2 -3.13 -19.75 51.08
C ARG A 2 -2.93 -18.39 50.40
N ARG A 3 -1.76 -18.19 49.76
CA ARG A 3 -1.39 -16.94 49.09
C ARG A 3 -2.10 -16.89 47.74
N GLN A 4 -3.04 -15.96 47.56
CA GLN A 4 -3.62 -15.67 46.25
C GLN A 4 -2.62 -14.81 45.46
N ALA A 5 -2.02 -15.38 44.42
CA ALA A 5 -1.20 -14.63 43.47
C ALA A 5 -2.13 -13.80 42.57
N LYS A 6 -2.05 -12.48 42.69
CA LYS A 6 -2.77 -11.52 41.84
C LYS A 6 -2.10 -11.51 40.46
N ASN A 7 -2.69 -12.20 39.50
CA ASN A 7 -2.34 -12.15 38.09
C ASN A 7 -3.10 -10.98 37.43
N SER A 8 -2.47 -9.80 37.47
CA SER A 8 -2.91 -8.61 36.72
C SER A 8 -2.71 -8.85 35.22
N ALA A 9 -3.78 -9.21 34.52
CA ALA A 9 -3.82 -9.20 33.06
C ALA A 9 -3.93 -7.73 32.59
N THR A 10 -2.78 -7.12 32.31
CA THR A 10 -2.74 -5.81 31.65
C THR A 10 -3.31 -5.98 30.24
N SER A 11 -4.47 -5.38 29.98
CA SER A 11 -5.13 -5.39 28.68
C SER A 11 -4.32 -4.56 27.68
N ALA A 12 -3.53 -5.21 26.83
CA ALA A 12 -3.04 -4.60 25.61
C ALA A 12 -4.18 -4.64 24.58
N ALA A 13 -4.84 -3.51 24.37
CA ALA A 13 -5.76 -3.34 23.26
C ALA A 13 -5.00 -3.58 21.94
N PRO A 14 -5.53 -4.37 20.98
CA PRO A 14 -4.85 -4.55 19.71
C PRO A 14 -4.84 -3.22 18.96
N MET A 15 -3.63 -2.73 18.68
CA MET A 15 -3.37 -1.62 17.77
C MET A 15 -4.21 -1.81 16.50
N LYS A 16 -5.08 -0.83 16.19
CA LYS A 16 -5.76 -0.77 14.91
C LYS A 16 -4.68 -0.69 13.83
N ARG A 17 -4.48 -1.78 13.09
CA ARG A 17 -3.67 -1.77 11.87
C ARG A 17 -4.27 -0.72 10.93
N GLY A 18 -3.52 0.35 10.69
CA GLY A 18 -3.86 1.35 9.69
C GLY A 18 -3.92 0.72 8.31
N ARG A 19 -4.93 1.10 7.52
CA ARG A 19 -5.01 0.78 6.09
C ARG A 19 -4.25 1.86 5.33
N TYR A 20 -2.95 1.68 5.13
CA TYR A 20 -2.25 2.38 4.06
C TYR A 20 -2.28 1.49 2.82
N GLY A 21 -2.96 1.96 1.77
CA GLY A 21 -3.21 1.22 0.55
C GLY A 21 -4.43 0.31 0.65
N SER A 22 -5.42 0.51 -0.21
CA SER A 22 -6.51 -0.44 -0.46
C SER A 22 -5.92 -1.72 -1.05
N SER A 23 -5.27 -2.54 -0.23
CA SER A 23 -4.67 -3.82 -0.62
C SER A 23 -5.78 -4.85 -0.73
N THR A 24 -6.45 -4.85 -1.88
CA THR A 24 -7.06 -6.07 -2.40
C THR A 24 -6.69 -6.19 -3.87
N VAL A 25 -5.42 -6.52 -4.13
CA VAL A 25 -5.14 -7.35 -5.31
C VAL A 25 -5.83 -8.68 -5.00
N ARG A 26 -6.97 -8.92 -5.66
CA ARG A 26 -7.78 -10.11 -5.43
C ARG A 26 -7.10 -11.29 -6.15
N LEU A 27 -6.55 -12.24 -5.40
CA LEU A 27 -6.07 -13.56 -5.88
C LEU A 27 -6.88 -14.67 -5.22
N PRO A 28 -7.08 -15.86 -5.82
CA PRO A 28 -6.96 -16.28 -7.24
C PRO A 28 -8.35 -16.40 -7.92
N ILE A 29 -8.37 -16.63 -9.24
CA ILE A 29 -9.59 -17.08 -9.95
C ILE A 29 -9.89 -18.49 -9.44
N HIS A 30 -10.79 -18.61 -8.45
CA HIS A 30 -11.35 -19.89 -8.07
C HIS A 30 -12.30 -20.32 -9.19
N ALA A 31 -11.76 -21.01 -10.19
CA ALA A 31 -12.59 -21.73 -11.15
C ALA A 31 -13.47 -22.72 -10.36
N PRO A 32 -14.80 -22.70 -10.54
CA PRO A 32 -15.62 -23.83 -10.13
C PRO A 32 -15.08 -25.06 -10.87
N LEU A 33 -14.80 -26.13 -10.12
CA LEU A 33 -14.40 -27.43 -10.66
C LEU A 33 -15.47 -27.95 -11.63
N LYS A 34 -15.33 -27.61 -12.93
CA LYS A 34 -15.93 -28.23 -14.12
C LYS A 34 -15.47 -27.44 -15.35
N LEU A 35 -14.25 -27.72 -15.82
CA LEU A 35 -13.86 -27.39 -17.19
C LEU A 35 -14.48 -28.47 -18.09
N ASP A 36 -15.53 -28.15 -18.83
CA ASP A 36 -15.96 -29.04 -19.93
C ASP A 36 -16.39 -28.28 -21.19
N ASP A 37 -16.85 -27.03 -21.11
CA ASP A 37 -17.30 -26.31 -22.31
C ASP A 37 -16.62 -24.94 -22.39
N GLY A 38 -15.85 -24.68 -23.46
CA GLY A 38 -14.98 -23.51 -23.68
C GLY A 38 -15.60 -22.12 -23.45
N THR A 39 -16.90 -22.03 -23.18
CA THR A 39 -17.63 -20.84 -22.73
C THR A 39 -17.03 -20.17 -21.47
N TYR A 40 -16.43 -20.95 -20.56
CA TYR A 40 -15.76 -20.39 -19.37
C TYR A 40 -14.35 -19.85 -19.66
N CYS A 41 -13.76 -20.19 -20.81
CA CYS A 41 -12.44 -19.72 -21.19
C CYS A 41 -12.47 -18.23 -21.56
N ASP A 42 -13.52 -17.80 -22.26
CA ASP A 42 -13.68 -16.39 -22.66
C ASP A 42 -13.91 -15.49 -21.44
N GLU A 43 -14.77 -15.89 -20.51
CA GLU A 43 -15.01 -15.15 -19.27
C GLU A 43 -13.75 -15.09 -18.39
N ALA A 44 -13.04 -16.21 -18.26
CA ALA A 44 -11.77 -16.25 -17.53
C ALA A 44 -10.69 -15.38 -18.18
N SER A 45 -10.63 -15.36 -19.51
CA SER A 45 -9.69 -14.53 -20.28
C SER A 45 -10.00 -13.04 -20.09
N HIS A 46 -11.26 -12.64 -20.23
CA HIS A 46 -11.67 -11.25 -20.01
C HIS A 46 -11.40 -10.78 -18.57
N LEU A 47 -11.66 -11.65 -17.57
CA LEU A 47 -11.31 -11.36 -16.17
C LEU A 47 -9.79 -11.22 -15.98
N ALA A 48 -8.99 -12.11 -16.59
CA ALA A 48 -7.53 -12.05 -16.51
C ALA A 48 -6.98 -10.77 -17.16
N GLU A 49 -7.51 -10.37 -18.32
CA GLU A 49 -7.13 -9.15 -19.03
C GLU A 49 -7.43 -7.89 -18.20
N HIS A 50 -8.64 -7.80 -17.62
CA HIS A 50 -8.99 -6.71 -16.72
C HIS A 50 -8.04 -6.65 -15.51
N ARG A 51 -7.71 -7.79 -14.91
CA ARG A 51 -6.78 -7.83 -13.76
C ARG A 51 -5.36 -7.46 -14.17
N LEU A 52 -4.94 -7.85 -15.37
CA LEU A 52 -3.65 -7.45 -15.92
C LEU A 52 -3.60 -5.93 -16.13
N GLN A 53 -4.69 -5.32 -16.60
CA GLN A 53 -4.81 -3.87 -16.70
C GLN A 53 -4.72 -3.19 -15.33
N ASP A 54 -5.46 -3.68 -14.32
CA ASP A 54 -5.37 -3.18 -12.94
C ASP A 54 -3.92 -3.22 -12.41
N VAL A 55 -3.20 -4.33 -12.66
CA VAL A 55 -1.80 -4.50 -12.25
C VAL A 55 -0.89 -3.49 -12.95
N ARG A 56 -1.06 -3.31 -14.27
CA ARG A 56 -0.25 -2.35 -15.06
C ARG A 56 -0.45 -0.91 -14.58
N GLU A 57 -1.69 -0.52 -14.30
CA GLU A 57 -2.01 0.78 -13.74
C GLU A 57 -1.36 0.96 -12.37
N LYS A 58 -1.39 -0.08 -11.54
CA LYS A 58 -0.75 -0.02 -10.23
C LYS A 58 0.76 0.07 -10.33
N MET A 59 1.39 -0.64 -11.25
CA MET A 59 2.82 -0.52 -11.52
C MET A 59 3.19 0.89 -11.98
N ALA A 60 2.39 1.50 -12.86
CA ALA A 60 2.61 2.87 -13.31
C ALA A 60 2.51 3.87 -12.13
N ASP A 61 1.54 3.66 -11.24
CA ASP A 61 1.40 4.46 -10.02
C ASP A 61 2.62 4.34 -9.08
N LEU A 62 3.07 3.11 -8.84
CA LEU A 62 4.24 2.86 -8.02
C LEU A 62 5.52 3.45 -8.63
N ALA A 63 5.70 3.34 -9.96
CA ALA A 63 6.84 3.94 -10.65
C ALA A 63 6.88 5.47 -10.53
N ARG A 64 5.71 6.13 -10.56
CA ARG A 64 5.64 7.58 -10.30
C ARG A 64 6.04 7.93 -8.86
N MET A 65 5.54 7.18 -7.89
CA MET A 65 5.89 7.36 -6.47
C MET A 65 7.40 7.14 -6.25
N GLU A 66 7.95 6.07 -6.84
CA GLU A 66 9.38 5.76 -6.78
C GLU A 66 10.23 6.89 -7.36
N THR A 67 9.84 7.44 -8.51
CA THR A 67 10.55 8.55 -9.15
C THR A 67 10.58 9.77 -8.23
N ALA A 68 9.42 10.20 -7.71
CA ALA A 68 9.32 11.35 -6.83
C ALA A 68 10.13 11.16 -5.52
N LEU A 69 10.07 9.96 -4.92
CA LEU A 69 10.86 9.63 -3.74
C LEU A 69 12.37 9.63 -4.05
N SER A 70 12.77 9.06 -5.19
CA SER A 70 14.18 9.01 -5.62
C SER A 70 14.74 10.40 -5.84
N GLU A 71 13.99 11.30 -6.47
CA GLU A 71 14.36 12.70 -6.66
C GLU A 71 14.56 13.42 -5.33
N LEU A 72 13.62 13.27 -4.38
CA LEU A 72 13.73 13.91 -3.07
C LEU A 72 14.92 13.38 -2.27
N VAL A 73 15.18 12.07 -2.32
CA VAL A 73 16.35 11.45 -1.67
C VAL A 73 17.64 11.96 -2.30
N CYS A 74 17.71 12.05 -3.63
CA CYS A 74 18.86 12.61 -4.34
C CYS A 74 19.09 14.07 -3.95
N ALA A 75 18.05 14.90 -3.92
CA ALA A 75 18.14 16.30 -3.49
C ALA A 75 18.62 16.43 -2.03
N CYS A 76 18.15 15.54 -1.15
CA CYS A 76 18.60 15.48 0.23
C CYS A 76 20.10 15.17 0.35
N HIS A 77 20.60 14.21 -0.42
CA HIS A 77 22.02 13.85 -0.43
C HIS A 77 22.91 14.88 -1.13
N ALA A 78 22.40 15.57 -2.16
CA ALA A 78 23.12 16.61 -2.89
C ALA A 78 23.23 17.95 -2.12
N ARG A 79 22.47 18.09 -1.04
CA ARG A 79 22.45 19.27 -0.17
C ARG A 79 23.86 19.61 0.32
N LYS A 80 24.29 20.86 0.11
CA LYS A 80 25.55 21.41 0.65
C LYS A 80 25.28 22.61 1.55
N GLY A 81 26.00 22.69 2.66
CA GLY A 81 25.84 23.76 3.65
C GLY A 81 24.66 23.53 4.61
N ASN A 82 24.31 24.57 5.35
CA ASN A 82 23.32 24.49 6.44
C ASN A 82 21.90 24.85 5.99
N VAL A 83 21.49 24.38 4.81
CA VAL A 83 20.11 24.55 4.32
C VAL A 83 19.21 23.46 4.90
N SER A 84 17.92 23.79 5.08
CA SER A 84 16.90 22.86 5.57
C SER A 84 16.81 21.62 4.68
N CYS A 85 16.50 20.47 5.27
CA CYS A 85 16.43 19.20 4.55
C CYS A 85 15.28 19.21 3.52
N PRO A 86 15.56 19.07 2.21
CA PRO A 86 14.52 19.08 1.16
C PRO A 86 13.42 18.05 1.38
N LEU A 87 13.77 16.85 1.87
CA LEU A 87 12.80 15.81 2.25
C LEU A 87 11.83 16.30 3.33
N ILE A 88 12.35 16.94 4.38
CA ILE A 88 11.54 17.45 5.50
C ILE A 88 10.67 18.61 5.00
N ALA A 89 11.22 19.50 4.19
CA ALA A 89 10.49 20.63 3.62
C ALA A 89 9.31 20.15 2.75
N SER A 90 9.50 19.13 1.91
CA SER A 90 8.43 18.55 1.09
C SER A 90 7.34 17.88 1.93
N LEU A 91 7.70 17.20 3.03
CA LEU A 91 6.73 16.60 3.95
C LEU A 91 5.92 17.65 4.72
N GLN A 92 6.54 18.79 5.05
CA GLN A 92 5.88 19.89 5.76
C GLN A 92 5.02 20.77 4.83
N GLY A 93 5.43 20.95 3.57
CA GLY A 93 4.65 21.65 2.53
C GLY A 93 3.44 20.85 2.02
N GLY A 94 3.34 19.56 2.37
CA GLY A 94 2.19 18.70 2.06
C GLY A 94 0.95 18.94 2.94
N ALA A 95 1.03 19.84 3.93
CA ALA A 95 -0.12 20.31 4.69
C ALA A 95 -0.91 21.35 3.87
N SER A 96 -1.64 20.86 2.86
CA SER A 96 -2.77 21.50 2.16
C SER A 96 -2.71 23.04 1.98
N PRO A 97 -2.25 23.57 0.82
CA PRO A 97 -2.88 24.77 0.30
C PRO A 97 -4.31 24.37 -0.12
N ALA A 98 -5.29 24.79 0.69
CA ALA A 98 -6.67 24.89 0.24
C ALA A 98 -6.67 25.58 -1.12
N MET A 99 -7.15 24.88 -2.15
CA MET A 99 -7.45 25.49 -3.44
C MET A 99 -8.92 25.95 -3.44
N PRO A 100 -9.21 27.12 -4.04
CA PRO A 100 -10.51 27.80 -3.98
C PRO A 100 -11.63 27.05 -4.70
#